data_AF-A0A833GJG8-F1
#
_entry.id   AF-A0A833GJG8-F1
#
_cell.length_a   1.000
_cell.length_b   1.000
_cell.length_c   1.000
_cell.angle_alpha   90.00
_cell.angle_beta   90.00
_cell.angle_gamma   90.00
#
_symmetry.space_group_name_H-M   'P 1'
#
loop_
_entity.id
_entity.type
_entity.pdbx_description
1 polymer ?
#
loop_
_entity_poly.entity_id
_entity_poly.type
_entity_poly.pdbx_seq_one_letter_code
_entity_poly.pdbx_strand_id
1 'polypeptide(L)'
;MVLATAPLPAGSTDAGATPAPRAVLALPDCQRSTLRNALDNLPAAGGVIELPAQDCDWGSQTISVNLNGRNLWLRGAGSQGATRTVLRRSNPAHASQALTLACSGNEQIEVSDIAFEGAMLADSGGTDGTRLEGALKLDGGCQEFKLHDLSFDRFSKSGIEIRGADSRGVIYDSRFTNNYNTRSPGNGEGYGVVVYENSGSAVPRAPLALGSGQAVFIEDNYFKANRHSIASNSNSRYVVRHNDIIQVRTTRGTAAVDAHGRGAYPPGSRSWEIYNNYFYYDAADPAYPGSDWAATGIGIRGGDGVVFGNLLDGSNRPGNNLTIRNVMSLTS
;
A
#
# COMPACT_ATOMS: atom_id res chain seq x y z
N MET A 1 13.67 -31.93 27.72
CA MET A 1 14.66 -30.86 27.54
C MET A 1 13.91 -29.54 27.72
N VAL A 2 13.99 -28.97 28.92
CA VAL A 2 13.28 -27.75 29.30
C VAL A 2 14.17 -26.57 28.88
N LEU A 3 13.74 -25.81 27.88
CA LEU A 3 14.44 -24.60 27.44
C LEU A 3 14.22 -23.51 28.50
N ALA A 4 15.28 -23.19 29.23
CA ALA A 4 15.31 -22.05 30.13
C ALA A 4 15.26 -20.75 29.30
N THR A 5 14.21 -19.96 29.49
CA THR A 5 14.09 -18.60 28.94
C THR A 5 15.04 -17.68 29.69
N ALA A 6 16.04 -17.12 29.00
CA ALA A 6 16.85 -16.04 29.54
C ALA A 6 15.98 -14.79 29.79
N PRO A 7 16.17 -14.06 30.90
CA PRO A 7 15.44 -12.82 31.14
C PRO A 7 15.91 -11.74 30.15
N LEU A 8 14.94 -11.01 29.59
CA LEU A 8 15.19 -9.82 28.79
C LEU A 8 15.94 -8.77 29.63
N PRO A 9 16.93 -8.05 29.07
CA PRO A 9 17.60 -6.97 29.78
C PRO A 9 16.59 -5.88 30.14
N ALA A 10 16.63 -5.43 31.39
CA ALA A 10 15.81 -4.33 31.89
C ALA A 10 16.07 -3.08 31.04
N GLY A 11 15.02 -2.62 30.34
CA GLY A 11 15.03 -1.37 29.60
C GLY A 11 15.34 -0.21 30.53
N SER A 12 16.23 0.68 30.09
CA SER A 12 16.51 1.95 30.74
C SER A 12 15.20 2.72 30.91
N THR A 13 14.84 3.03 32.15
CA THR A 13 13.76 3.95 32.49
C THR A 13 14.22 5.37 32.16
N ASP A 14 14.21 5.72 30.87
CA ASP A 14 14.16 7.12 30.50
C ASP A 14 12.72 7.55 30.76
N ALA A 15 12.50 8.16 31.92
CA ALA A 15 11.26 8.86 32.25
C ALA A 15 11.16 10.10 31.36
N GLY A 16 10.95 9.86 30.06
CA GLY A 16 10.86 10.86 29.03
C GLY A 16 9.64 11.72 29.28
N ALA A 17 9.88 13.02 29.41
CA ALA A 17 8.87 14.06 29.61
C ALA A 17 7.58 13.77 28.82
N THR A 18 6.43 13.99 29.47
CA THR A 18 5.13 13.93 28.79
C THR A 18 5.21 14.76 27.51
N PRO A 19 5.03 14.16 26.32
CA PRO A 19 5.13 14.89 25.06
C PRO A 19 4.22 16.11 25.13
N ALA A 20 4.75 17.28 24.76
CA ALA A 20 3.93 18.48 24.66
C ALA A 20 2.68 18.18 23.80
N PRO A 21 1.49 18.68 24.18
CA PRO A 21 0.28 18.45 23.41
C PRO A 21 0.50 18.90 21.97
N ARG A 22 0.22 18.00 21.00
CA ARG A 22 0.35 18.31 19.58
C ARG A 22 -0.71 19.35 19.19
N ALA A 23 -0.35 20.32 18.35
CA ALA A 23 -1.31 21.27 17.81
C ALA A 23 -2.33 20.51 16.94
N VAL A 24 -3.62 20.66 17.25
CA VAL A 24 -4.73 20.06 16.50
C VAL A 24 -5.43 21.14 15.69
N LEU A 25 -5.56 20.91 14.39
CA LEU A 25 -6.29 21.76 13.46
C LEU A 25 -7.47 20.97 12.89
N ALA A 26 -8.66 21.20 13.44
CA ALA A 26 -9.90 20.66 12.90
C ALA A 26 -10.35 21.50 11.69
N LEU A 27 -10.49 20.87 10.53
CA LEU A 27 -10.94 21.55 9.32
C LEU A 27 -12.47 21.61 9.25
N PRO A 28 -13.04 22.68 8.66
CA PRO A 28 -14.49 22.79 8.49
C PRO A 28 -15.05 21.84 7.42
N ASP A 29 -14.20 21.37 6.50
CA ASP A 29 -14.54 20.46 5.42
C ASP A 29 -13.31 19.63 4.99
N CYS A 30 -13.53 18.65 4.13
CA CYS A 30 -12.48 17.88 3.47
C CYS A 30 -12.17 18.36 2.04
N GLN A 31 -12.56 19.60 1.69
CA GLN A 31 -12.35 20.12 0.34
C GLN A 31 -10.86 20.27 0.06
N ARG A 32 -10.49 20.01 -1.20
CA ARG A 32 -9.08 20.00 -1.64
C ARG A 32 -8.34 21.27 -1.25
N SER A 33 -8.96 22.44 -1.43
CA SER A 33 -8.37 23.75 -1.10
C SER A 33 -8.13 23.90 0.40
N THR A 34 -9.07 23.47 1.24
CA THR A 34 -8.99 23.58 2.70
C THR A 34 -7.86 22.69 3.23
N LEU A 35 -7.83 21.42 2.82
CA LEU A 35 -6.75 20.51 3.20
C LEU A 35 -5.39 20.96 2.64
N ARG A 36 -5.35 21.45 1.39
CA ARG A 36 -4.12 21.99 0.81
C ARG A 36 -3.56 23.14 1.65
N ASN A 37 -4.40 24.09 2.01
CA ASN A 37 -3.99 25.23 2.83
C ASN A 37 -3.50 24.78 4.22
N ALA A 38 -4.16 23.80 4.84
CA ALA A 38 -3.74 23.25 6.13
C ALA A 38 -2.35 22.59 6.05
N LEU A 39 -2.10 21.80 5.00
CA LEU A 39 -0.82 21.13 4.77
C LEU A 39 0.32 22.11 4.46
N ASP A 40 0.05 23.14 3.65
CA ASP A 40 1.05 24.18 3.35
C ASP A 40 1.48 24.93 4.61
N ASN A 41 0.52 25.21 5.51
CA ASN A 41 0.72 25.96 6.75
C ASN A 41 1.01 25.08 7.99
N LEU A 42 1.40 23.82 7.78
CA LEU A 42 1.75 22.93 8.89
C LEU A 42 2.89 23.54 9.74
N PRO A 43 2.76 23.58 11.08
CA PRO A 43 3.79 24.14 11.96
C PRO A 43 5.14 23.43 11.79
N ALA A 44 6.23 24.10 12.13
CA ALA A 44 7.59 23.53 12.05
C ALA A 44 7.75 22.25 12.90
N ALA A 45 7.08 22.17 14.05
CA ALA A 45 7.06 20.98 14.91
C ALA A 45 6.17 19.83 14.36
N GLY A 46 5.44 20.09 13.27
CA GLY A 46 4.36 19.23 12.80
C GLY A 46 3.01 19.53 13.44
N GLY A 47 2.00 18.74 13.11
CA GLY A 47 0.66 18.95 13.63
C GLY A 47 -0.33 17.85 13.26
N VAL A 48 -1.46 17.85 13.96
CA VAL A 48 -2.60 16.98 13.70
C VAL A 48 -3.61 17.78 12.86
N ILE A 49 -4.04 17.24 11.73
CA ILE A 49 -5.11 17.77 10.89
C ILE A 49 -6.29 16.79 10.99
N GLU A 50 -7.45 17.30 11.38
CA GLU A 50 -8.68 16.50 11.43
C GLU A 50 -9.63 16.89 10.31
N LEU A 51 -10.09 15.90 9.56
CA LEU A 51 -11.12 16.06 8.53
C LEU A 51 -12.48 15.65 9.09
N PRO A 52 -13.56 16.41 8.81
CA PRO A 52 -14.89 16.03 9.24
C PRO A 52 -15.47 14.88 8.40
N ALA A 53 -16.55 14.27 8.90
CA ALA A 53 -17.35 13.31 8.16
C ALA A 53 -18.10 13.99 7.00
N GLN A 54 -17.53 13.91 5.79
CA GLN A 54 -18.04 14.53 4.57
C GLN A 54 -17.57 13.75 3.33
N ASP A 55 -18.28 13.91 2.21
CA ASP A 55 -17.86 13.44 0.88
C ASP A 55 -17.36 14.64 0.07
N CYS A 56 -16.05 14.67 -0.19
CA CYS A 56 -15.39 15.74 -0.93
C CYS A 56 -14.86 15.24 -2.27
N ASP A 57 -15.49 15.72 -3.35
CA ASP A 57 -15.01 15.48 -4.71
C ASP A 57 -13.96 16.50 -5.12
N TRP A 58 -12.74 16.05 -5.32
CA TRP A 58 -11.64 16.86 -5.80
C TRP A 58 -11.60 16.95 -7.34
N GLY A 59 -12.51 16.26 -8.04
CA GLY A 59 -12.58 16.24 -9.50
C GLY A 59 -11.28 15.73 -10.11
N SER A 60 -10.59 16.60 -10.85
CA SER A 60 -9.28 16.31 -11.45
C SER A 60 -8.09 16.71 -10.58
N GLN A 61 -8.32 17.43 -9.49
CA GLN A 61 -7.28 18.07 -8.69
C GLN A 61 -6.53 17.07 -7.80
N THR A 62 -5.31 17.45 -7.41
CA THR A 62 -4.42 16.69 -6.54
C THR A 62 -3.80 17.58 -5.48
N ILE A 63 -3.24 16.99 -4.43
CA ILE A 63 -2.37 17.65 -3.46
C ILE A 63 -1.01 16.97 -3.52
N SER A 64 0.05 17.75 -3.74
CA SER A 64 1.43 17.29 -3.54
C SER A 64 2.13 18.30 -2.64
N VAL A 65 2.64 17.82 -1.50
CA VAL A 65 3.31 18.65 -0.49
C VAL A 65 4.63 18.01 -0.07
N ASN A 66 5.64 18.84 0.11
CA ASN A 66 6.88 18.45 0.77
C ASN A 66 6.77 18.79 2.26
N LEU A 67 6.98 17.79 3.10
CA LEU A 67 6.89 17.95 4.56
C LEU A 67 8.08 18.74 5.11
N ASN A 68 9.24 18.73 4.45
CA ASN A 68 10.45 19.48 4.85
C ASN A 68 10.80 19.27 6.33
N GLY A 69 10.80 18.01 6.80
CA GLY A 69 11.11 17.67 8.19
C GLY A 69 9.95 17.81 9.18
N ARG A 70 8.75 18.20 8.72
CA ARG A 70 7.57 18.37 9.59
C ARG A 70 6.80 17.06 9.75
N ASN A 71 6.50 16.68 10.98
CA ASN A 71 5.64 15.53 11.29
C ASN A 71 4.17 15.82 10.93
N LEU A 72 3.43 14.82 10.47
CA LEU A 72 2.03 14.96 10.08
C LEU A 72 1.19 13.82 10.66
N TRP A 73 0.08 14.18 11.31
CA TRP A 73 -1.00 13.25 11.63
C TRP A 73 -2.27 13.73 10.92
N LEU A 74 -2.65 13.08 9.82
CA LEU A 74 -3.86 13.39 9.06
C LEU A 74 -4.93 12.35 9.37
N ARG A 75 -5.99 12.74 10.07
CA ARG A 75 -7.07 11.83 10.47
C ARG A 75 -8.42 12.29 9.96
N GLY A 76 -9.22 11.37 9.44
CA GLY A 76 -10.63 11.62 9.13
C GLY A 76 -11.56 11.23 10.29
N ALA A 77 -12.85 11.24 10.00
CA ALA A 77 -13.91 10.84 10.93
C ALA A 77 -14.26 9.34 10.85
N GLY A 78 -13.56 8.59 9.99
CA GLY A 78 -13.73 7.17 9.73
C GLY A 78 -13.60 6.86 8.24
N SER A 79 -13.18 5.66 7.89
CA SER A 79 -13.09 5.19 6.49
C SER A 79 -14.30 4.39 6.02
N GLN A 80 -15.20 4.01 6.94
CA GLN A 80 -16.33 3.11 6.66
C GLN A 80 -17.62 3.62 7.31
N GLY A 81 -18.77 3.15 6.79
CA GLY A 81 -20.09 3.50 7.32
C GLY A 81 -20.63 4.85 6.87
N ALA A 82 -21.72 5.30 7.51
CA ALA A 82 -22.46 6.49 7.10
C ALA A 82 -21.79 7.82 7.52
N THR A 83 -20.86 7.79 8.47
CA THR A 83 -20.22 8.96 9.07
C THR A 83 -18.72 9.03 8.76
N ARG A 84 -18.34 8.64 7.54
CA ARG A 84 -16.95 8.58 7.08
C ARG A 84 -16.49 9.87 6.39
N THR A 85 -15.18 10.10 6.38
CA THR A 85 -14.53 11.09 5.51
C THR A 85 -14.20 10.44 4.18
N VAL A 86 -14.69 10.99 3.06
CA VAL A 86 -14.41 10.51 1.71
C VAL A 86 -13.66 11.57 0.91
N LEU A 87 -12.47 11.21 0.43
CA LEU A 87 -11.68 11.97 -0.53
C LEU A 87 -11.81 11.28 -1.89
N ARG A 88 -12.67 11.83 -2.75
CA ARG A 88 -13.01 11.24 -4.05
C ARG A 88 -12.45 12.05 -5.20
N ARG A 89 -12.08 11.39 -6.30
CA ARG A 89 -11.74 12.06 -7.56
C ARG A 89 -12.64 11.55 -8.67
N SER A 90 -13.65 12.33 -9.10
CA SER A 90 -14.54 11.93 -10.20
C SER A 90 -13.91 12.01 -11.59
N ASN A 91 -12.94 12.91 -11.80
CA ASN A 91 -12.30 13.10 -13.10
C ASN A 91 -10.76 13.26 -13.05
N PRO A 92 -10.01 12.31 -12.45
CA PRO A 92 -8.55 12.37 -12.39
C PRO A 92 -7.88 12.59 -13.73
N ALA A 93 -6.85 13.41 -13.71
CA ALA A 93 -5.84 13.43 -14.77
C ALA A 93 -5.12 12.07 -14.87
N HIS A 94 -4.68 11.72 -16.08
CA HIS A 94 -3.84 10.55 -16.32
C HIS A 94 -2.54 10.62 -15.49
N ALA A 95 -2.05 9.46 -15.01
CA ALA A 95 -0.82 9.30 -14.25
C ALA A 95 -0.70 10.25 -13.04
N SER A 96 -1.73 10.31 -12.20
CA SER A 96 -1.79 11.23 -11.06
C SER A 96 -2.13 10.54 -9.73
N GLN A 97 -1.70 11.14 -8.63
CA GLN A 97 -1.97 10.70 -7.25
C GLN A 97 -2.86 11.73 -6.56
N ALA A 98 -3.90 11.30 -5.84
CA ALA A 98 -4.80 12.22 -5.14
C ALA A 98 -4.03 13.05 -4.09
N LEU A 99 -3.25 12.36 -3.25
CA LEU A 99 -2.40 12.94 -2.22
C LEU A 99 -0.98 12.40 -2.34
N THR A 100 0.00 13.29 -2.45
CA THR A 100 1.43 12.97 -2.38
C THR A 100 2.05 13.70 -1.19
N LEU A 101 2.67 12.93 -0.30
CA LEU A 101 3.46 13.41 0.82
C LEU A 101 4.92 13.08 0.53
N ALA A 102 5.71 14.12 0.23
CA ALA A 102 7.14 13.96 -0.01
C ALA A 102 7.91 14.21 1.30
N CYS A 103 8.76 13.24 1.64
CA CYS A 103 9.64 13.26 2.80
C CYS A 103 11.03 13.75 2.43
N SER A 104 11.73 14.24 3.44
CA SER A 104 13.10 14.73 3.34
C SER A 104 14.01 14.20 4.46
N GLY A 105 13.49 13.33 5.34
CA GLY A 105 14.25 12.70 6.40
C GLY A 105 13.40 11.78 7.27
N ASN A 106 13.40 12.05 8.57
CA ASN A 106 12.79 11.20 9.61
C ASN A 106 11.41 11.71 10.03
N GLU A 107 10.62 12.27 9.10
CA GLU A 107 9.28 12.76 9.39
C GLU A 107 8.38 11.62 9.86
N GLN A 108 7.74 11.77 11.03
CA GLN A 108 6.67 10.88 11.43
C GLN A 108 5.40 11.22 10.68
N ILE A 109 4.86 10.24 9.96
CA ILE A 109 3.62 10.39 9.19
C ILE A 109 2.60 9.39 9.72
N GLU A 110 1.44 9.87 10.08
CA GLU A 110 0.27 9.06 10.35
C GLU A 110 -0.88 9.51 9.46
N VAL A 111 -1.50 8.58 8.75
CA VAL A 111 -2.72 8.85 7.99
C VAL A 111 -3.75 7.81 8.38
N SER A 112 -4.89 8.27 8.90
CA SER A 112 -5.94 7.37 9.39
C SER A 112 -7.35 7.80 9.07
N ASP A 113 -8.28 6.86 9.19
CA ASP A 113 -9.73 7.13 9.25
C ASP A 113 -10.29 7.86 8.02
N ILE A 114 -9.75 7.58 6.83
CA ILE A 114 -10.12 8.22 5.58
C ILE A 114 -10.46 7.17 4.51
N ALA A 115 -11.56 7.39 3.81
CA ALA A 115 -11.88 6.71 2.58
C ALA A 115 -11.34 7.48 1.37
N PHE A 116 -10.57 6.80 0.54
CA PHE A 116 -10.16 7.27 -0.78
C PHE A 116 -10.97 6.55 -1.85
N GLU A 117 -11.57 7.31 -2.76
CA GLU A 117 -12.36 6.76 -3.86
C GLU A 117 -11.88 7.27 -5.22
N GLY A 118 -11.42 6.35 -6.05
CA GLY A 118 -11.08 6.61 -7.44
C GLY A 118 -12.31 6.63 -8.34
N ALA A 119 -12.08 6.88 -9.62
CA ALA A 119 -13.15 6.99 -10.61
C ALA A 119 -13.28 5.78 -11.54
N MET A 120 -12.52 4.70 -11.33
CA MET A 120 -12.74 3.47 -12.10
C MET A 120 -14.02 2.76 -11.67
N LEU A 121 -15.12 3.06 -12.37
CA LEU A 121 -16.30 2.21 -12.30
C LEU A 121 -16.03 0.89 -13.05
N ALA A 122 -16.66 -0.18 -12.57
CA ALA A 122 -16.62 -1.50 -13.21
C ALA A 122 -17.08 -1.49 -14.68
N ASP A 123 -17.86 -0.48 -15.12
CA ASP A 123 -18.52 -0.47 -16.44
C ASP A 123 -18.61 0.91 -17.13
N SER A 124 -17.84 1.93 -16.72
CA SER A 124 -17.91 3.21 -17.42
C SER A 124 -17.21 3.12 -18.79
N GLY A 125 -18.01 3.09 -19.86
CA GLY A 125 -17.58 3.17 -21.27
C GLY A 125 -16.80 4.43 -21.68
N GLY A 126 -16.16 5.14 -20.74
CA GLY A 126 -15.29 6.28 -20.99
C GLY A 126 -13.97 5.85 -21.63
N THR A 127 -13.57 6.54 -22.70
CA THR A 127 -12.62 6.10 -23.75
C THR A 127 -11.18 5.79 -23.33
N ASP A 128 -10.74 6.05 -22.10
CA ASP A 128 -9.33 5.95 -21.76
C ASP A 128 -8.96 4.71 -20.92
N GLY A 129 -8.60 3.62 -21.61
CA GLY A 129 -8.02 2.43 -20.99
C GLY A 129 -6.60 2.60 -20.48
N THR A 130 -6.03 3.80 -20.60
CA THR A 130 -4.69 4.12 -20.13
C THR A 130 -4.71 4.89 -18.82
N ARG A 131 -5.86 5.33 -18.30
CA ARG A 131 -5.90 6.17 -17.10
C ARG A 131 -5.23 5.46 -15.91
N LEU A 132 -4.20 6.09 -15.36
CA LEU A 132 -3.47 5.64 -14.17
C LEU A 132 -3.70 6.63 -13.03
N GLU A 133 -4.68 6.35 -12.17
CA GLU A 133 -4.94 7.13 -10.96
C GLU A 133 -4.58 6.33 -9.71
N GLY A 134 -3.94 6.98 -8.76
CA GLY A 134 -3.79 6.42 -7.42
C GLY A 134 -4.25 7.39 -6.33
N ALA A 135 -4.33 6.87 -5.12
CA ALA A 135 -4.82 7.62 -3.98
C ALA A 135 -3.69 8.32 -3.21
N LEU A 136 -2.87 7.55 -2.50
CA LEU A 136 -1.87 8.05 -1.57
C LEU A 136 -0.47 7.64 -2.03
N LYS A 137 0.42 8.62 -2.16
CA LYS A 137 1.84 8.40 -2.41
C LYS A 137 2.67 8.96 -1.26
N LEU A 138 3.54 8.11 -0.70
CA LEU A 138 4.68 8.55 0.10
C LEU A 138 5.90 8.58 -0.82
N ASP A 139 6.60 9.70 -0.89
CA ASP A 139 7.72 9.91 -1.82
C ASP A 139 8.98 10.37 -1.09
N GLY A 140 10.16 10.08 -1.63
CA GLY A 140 11.42 10.57 -1.08
C GLY A 140 11.99 9.77 0.10
N GLY A 141 11.58 8.52 0.30
CA GLY A 141 12.20 7.66 1.31
C GLY A 141 11.64 7.86 2.72
N CYS A 142 10.32 8.04 2.83
CA CYS A 142 9.63 8.27 4.10
C CYS A 142 9.93 7.19 5.14
N GLN A 143 10.35 7.60 6.33
CA GLN A 143 10.71 6.72 7.43
C GLN A 143 9.72 6.91 8.57
N GLU A 144 9.40 5.85 9.32
CA GLU A 144 8.52 5.92 10.50
C GLU A 144 7.06 6.34 10.20
N PHE A 145 6.50 5.87 9.07
CA PHE A 145 5.10 6.10 8.76
C PHE A 145 4.16 5.03 9.34
N LYS A 146 2.91 5.43 9.60
CA LYS A 146 1.77 4.58 9.96
C LYS A 146 0.58 4.95 9.09
N LEU A 147 0.09 4.01 8.29
CA LEU A 147 -1.09 4.21 7.45
C LEU A 147 -2.13 3.18 7.88
N HIS A 148 -3.23 3.62 8.49
CA HIS A 148 -4.16 2.67 9.11
C HIS A 148 -5.62 3.10 9.13
N ASP A 149 -6.54 2.16 9.31
CA ASP A 149 -7.98 2.44 9.28
C ASP A 149 -8.41 3.16 7.99
N LEU A 150 -7.75 2.87 6.86
CA LEU A 150 -8.01 3.49 5.57
C LEU A 150 -8.86 2.58 4.68
N SER A 151 -9.60 3.15 3.75
CA SER A 151 -10.24 2.38 2.67
C SER A 151 -9.90 2.96 1.31
N PHE A 152 -9.49 2.11 0.37
CA PHE A 152 -9.13 2.49 -1.00
C PHE A 152 -9.97 1.70 -1.98
N ASP A 153 -10.78 2.40 -2.76
CA ASP A 153 -11.67 1.78 -3.75
C ASP A 153 -11.49 2.40 -5.13
N ARG A 154 -11.50 1.55 -6.17
CA ARG A 154 -11.60 1.96 -7.59
C ARG A 154 -10.42 2.78 -8.14
N PHE A 155 -9.19 2.46 -7.73
CA PHE A 155 -7.97 3.04 -8.33
C PHE A 155 -7.40 2.16 -9.44
N SER A 156 -7.14 2.74 -10.61
CA SER A 156 -6.55 2.02 -11.74
C SER A 156 -5.03 1.83 -11.63
N LYS A 157 -4.37 2.60 -10.76
CA LYS A 157 -2.92 2.55 -10.53
C LYS A 157 -2.62 1.87 -9.19
N SER A 158 -2.89 2.56 -8.08
CA SER A 158 -2.59 2.08 -6.73
C SER A 158 -3.46 2.74 -5.66
N GLY A 159 -3.84 1.99 -4.62
CA GLY A 159 -4.33 2.58 -3.37
C GLY A 159 -3.19 3.35 -2.69
N ILE A 160 -2.12 2.64 -2.33
CA ILE A 160 -0.90 3.25 -1.76
C ILE A 160 0.31 2.97 -2.67
N GLU A 161 1.12 4.00 -2.90
CA GLU A 161 2.41 3.91 -3.55
C GLU A 161 3.51 4.45 -2.62
N ILE A 162 4.47 3.60 -2.27
CA ILE A 162 5.65 3.98 -1.47
C ILE A 162 6.85 4.15 -2.40
N ARG A 163 7.52 5.30 -2.32
CA ARG A 163 8.70 5.63 -3.13
C ARG A 163 9.90 6.16 -2.36
N GLY A 164 11.07 5.68 -2.77
CA GLY A 164 12.38 6.18 -2.35
C GLY A 164 13.14 5.22 -1.42
N ALA A 165 14.46 5.32 -1.43
CA ALA A 165 15.34 4.47 -0.60
C ALA A 165 15.04 4.56 0.89
N ASP A 166 15.24 3.44 1.57
CA ASP A 166 15.11 3.32 3.03
C ASP A 166 13.71 3.66 3.58
N SER A 167 12.71 3.61 2.70
CA SER A 167 11.30 3.71 3.11
C SER A 167 10.95 2.59 4.08
N ARG A 168 10.44 2.95 5.25
CA ARG A 168 10.02 1.99 6.28
C ARG A 168 8.89 2.55 7.12
N GLY A 169 8.00 1.66 7.54
CA GLY A 169 6.78 1.99 8.26
C GLY A 169 5.78 0.86 8.15
N VAL A 170 4.57 1.09 8.64
CA VAL A 170 3.52 0.08 8.71
C VAL A 170 2.24 0.56 8.04
N ILE A 171 1.60 -0.35 7.30
CA ILE A 171 0.29 -0.21 6.70
C ILE A 171 -0.60 -1.29 7.30
N TYR A 172 -1.64 -0.92 8.04
CA TYR A 172 -2.45 -1.88 8.80
C TYR A 172 -3.91 -1.52 8.94
N ASP A 173 -4.75 -2.49 9.34
CA ASP A 173 -6.20 -2.32 9.57
C ASP A 173 -6.94 -1.59 8.43
N SER A 174 -6.47 -1.74 7.19
CA SER A 174 -6.98 -1.01 6.03
C SER A 174 -7.63 -1.94 5.01
N ARG A 175 -8.52 -1.37 4.18
CA ARG A 175 -9.27 -2.10 3.16
C ARG A 175 -8.93 -1.61 1.75
N PHE A 176 -8.59 -2.53 0.86
CA PHE A 176 -8.25 -2.24 -0.53
C PHE A 176 -9.16 -3.04 -1.44
N THR A 177 -10.10 -2.37 -2.10
CA THR A 177 -11.12 -3.00 -2.93
C THR A 177 -11.09 -2.49 -4.37
N ASN A 178 -11.29 -3.38 -5.33
CA ASN A 178 -11.50 -3.01 -6.74
C ASN A 178 -10.41 -2.12 -7.35
N ASN A 179 -9.16 -2.24 -6.89
CA ASN A 179 -8.05 -1.48 -7.49
C ASN A 179 -7.48 -2.26 -8.66
N TYR A 180 -8.05 -2.06 -9.84
CA TYR A 180 -7.57 -2.60 -11.10
C TYR A 180 -8.06 -1.78 -12.28
N ASN A 181 -7.29 -1.80 -13.36
CA ASN A 181 -7.75 -1.29 -14.64
C ASN A 181 -8.76 -2.27 -15.26
N THR A 182 -10.05 -1.94 -15.24
CA THR A 182 -11.14 -2.79 -15.77
C THR A 182 -11.03 -3.11 -17.25
N ARG A 183 -10.30 -2.29 -18.03
CA ARG A 183 -10.05 -2.50 -19.47
C ARG A 183 -8.84 -3.37 -19.76
N SER A 184 -7.93 -3.51 -18.79
CA SER A 184 -6.79 -4.42 -18.88
C SER A 184 -6.56 -5.12 -17.55
N PRO A 185 -7.50 -5.95 -17.05
CA PRO A 185 -7.39 -6.51 -15.69
C PRO A 185 -6.15 -7.39 -15.50
N GLY A 186 -5.71 -8.09 -16.55
CA GLY A 186 -4.52 -8.96 -16.51
C GLY A 186 -3.19 -8.24 -16.74
N ASN A 187 -3.18 -7.16 -17.54
CA ASN A 187 -1.95 -6.54 -18.05
C ASN A 187 -1.77 -5.06 -17.69
N GLY A 188 -2.80 -4.40 -17.14
CA GLY A 188 -2.77 -3.01 -16.69
C GLY A 188 -2.18 -2.85 -15.29
N GLU A 189 -2.30 -1.65 -14.71
CA GLU A 189 -1.99 -1.45 -13.28
C GLU A 189 -3.22 -1.77 -12.41
N GLY A 190 -3.09 -1.59 -11.09
CA GLY A 190 -4.13 -2.00 -10.14
C GLY A 190 -3.59 -2.57 -8.85
N TYR A 191 -2.96 -1.74 -8.04
CA TYR A 191 -2.29 -2.20 -6.83
C TYR A 191 -3.10 -1.83 -5.58
N GLY A 192 -3.22 -2.73 -4.61
CA GLY A 192 -3.62 -2.30 -3.27
C GLY A 192 -2.51 -1.43 -2.68
N VAL A 193 -1.35 -2.05 -2.50
CA VAL A 193 -0.10 -1.38 -2.11
C VAL A 193 0.99 -1.70 -3.14
N VAL A 194 1.79 -0.69 -3.49
CA VAL A 194 3.00 -0.88 -4.29
C VAL A 194 4.22 -0.25 -3.64
N VAL A 195 5.33 -1.00 -3.57
CA VAL A 195 6.58 -0.55 -2.97
C VAL A 195 7.67 -0.45 -4.03
N TYR A 196 8.18 0.76 -4.24
CA TYR A 196 9.28 1.05 -5.16
C TYR A 196 10.36 1.86 -4.45
N GLU A 197 11.51 1.28 -4.14
CA GLU A 197 12.65 2.10 -3.69
C GLU A 197 13.35 2.73 -4.91
N ASN A 198 14.69 2.80 -4.89
CA ASN A 198 15.45 3.39 -5.97
C ASN A 198 15.63 2.42 -7.15
N SER A 199 15.43 2.94 -8.36
CA SER A 199 15.68 2.21 -9.61
C SER A 199 16.77 2.85 -10.44
N GLY A 200 17.50 2.06 -11.21
CA GLY A 200 18.52 2.50 -12.15
C GLY A 200 19.67 1.50 -12.22
N SER A 201 20.31 1.36 -13.39
CA SER A 201 21.41 0.41 -13.58
C SER A 201 22.62 0.71 -12.70
N ALA A 202 22.82 1.98 -12.33
CA ALA A 202 23.89 2.44 -11.46
C ALA A 202 23.50 2.43 -9.96
N VAL A 203 22.25 2.12 -9.61
CA VAL A 203 21.82 2.07 -8.21
C VAL A 203 22.36 0.80 -7.58
N PRO A 204 23.18 0.88 -6.51
CA PRO A 204 23.68 -0.30 -5.83
C PRO A 204 22.51 -1.06 -5.19
N ARG A 205 22.61 -2.39 -5.20
CA ARG A 205 21.62 -3.25 -4.54
C ARG A 205 21.64 -2.97 -3.05
N ALA A 206 20.49 -2.70 -2.45
CA ALA A 206 20.39 -2.46 -1.00
C ALA A 206 20.90 -3.69 -0.22
N PRO A 207 21.37 -3.55 1.03
CA PRO A 207 21.69 -4.70 1.86
C PRO A 207 20.49 -5.64 2.05
N LEU A 208 20.74 -6.95 2.18
CA LEU A 208 19.70 -7.89 2.58
C LEU A 208 19.37 -7.66 4.07
N ALA A 209 18.09 -7.55 4.41
CA ALA A 209 17.68 -7.19 5.77
C ALA A 209 16.40 -7.94 6.22
N LEU A 210 16.39 -9.27 6.11
CA LEU A 210 15.27 -10.11 6.57
C LEU A 210 15.16 -10.08 8.10
N GLY A 211 13.93 -10.13 8.63
CA GLY A 211 13.63 -10.10 10.06
C GLY A 211 13.96 -8.77 10.74
N SER A 212 14.18 -7.69 9.96
CA SER A 212 14.56 -6.38 10.47
C SER A 212 13.41 -5.37 10.35
N GLY A 213 13.50 -4.26 11.09
CA GLY A 213 12.60 -3.11 10.91
C GLY A 213 12.85 -2.29 9.64
N GLN A 214 13.81 -2.67 8.80
CA GLN A 214 14.19 -1.94 7.57
C GLN A 214 13.36 -2.41 6.37
N ALA A 215 12.03 -2.31 6.51
CA ALA A 215 11.07 -2.73 5.51
C ALA A 215 9.77 -1.92 5.62
N VAL A 216 8.98 -1.95 4.55
CA VAL A 216 7.56 -1.58 4.60
C VAL A 216 6.75 -2.77 5.07
N PHE A 217 6.11 -2.67 6.23
CA PHE A 217 5.23 -3.69 6.77
C PHE A 217 3.80 -3.46 6.25
N ILE A 218 3.18 -4.52 5.74
CA ILE A 218 1.81 -4.53 5.23
C ILE A 218 1.10 -5.65 5.99
N GLU A 219 0.34 -5.30 7.02
CA GLU A 219 -0.18 -6.26 7.99
C GLU A 219 -1.64 -6.04 8.38
N ASP A 220 -2.35 -7.11 8.71
CA ASP A 220 -3.73 -7.03 9.22
C ASP A 220 -4.69 -6.24 8.29
N ASN A 221 -4.44 -6.27 6.98
CA ASN A 221 -5.29 -5.60 6.00
C ASN A 221 -6.22 -6.58 5.28
N TYR A 222 -7.29 -6.01 4.72
CA TYR A 222 -8.22 -6.69 3.84
C TYR A 222 -8.01 -6.24 2.39
N PHE A 223 -7.68 -7.18 1.51
CA PHE A 223 -7.54 -6.94 0.07
C PHE A 223 -8.57 -7.76 -0.70
N LYS A 224 -9.34 -7.12 -1.58
CA LYS A 224 -10.27 -7.82 -2.48
C LYS A 224 -10.27 -7.20 -3.86
N ALA A 225 -10.20 -8.04 -4.89
CA ALA A 225 -10.32 -7.60 -6.28
C ALA A 225 -9.30 -6.51 -6.68
N ASN A 226 -8.05 -6.67 -6.25
CA ASN A 226 -6.93 -5.87 -6.76
C ASN A 226 -6.19 -6.69 -7.83
N ARG A 227 -5.57 -6.05 -8.83
CA ARG A 227 -4.74 -6.79 -9.80
C ARG A 227 -3.55 -7.43 -9.08
N HIS A 228 -2.76 -6.64 -8.37
CA HIS A 228 -1.91 -7.14 -7.30
C HIS A 228 -2.41 -6.52 -5.99
N SER A 229 -2.66 -7.33 -4.97
CA SER A 229 -2.92 -6.78 -3.63
C SER A 229 -1.67 -6.07 -3.12
N ILE A 230 -0.51 -6.70 -3.30
CA ILE A 230 0.80 -6.14 -3.02
C ILE A 230 1.71 -6.38 -4.22
N ALA A 231 2.37 -5.33 -4.71
CA ALA A 231 3.39 -5.43 -5.74
C ALA A 231 4.67 -4.70 -5.33
N SER A 232 5.80 -5.11 -5.89
CA SER A 232 7.07 -4.45 -5.60
C SER A 232 8.05 -4.46 -6.78
N ASN A 233 8.99 -3.52 -6.78
CA ASN A 233 10.13 -3.46 -7.69
C ASN A 233 11.22 -2.51 -7.14
N SER A 234 12.28 -2.25 -7.91
CA SER A 234 13.18 -1.11 -7.67
C SER A 234 13.85 -1.11 -6.30
N ASN A 235 14.61 -2.17 -5.97
CA ASN A 235 15.30 -2.36 -4.68
C ASN A 235 14.39 -2.47 -3.44
N SER A 236 13.08 -2.62 -3.63
CA SER A 236 12.10 -2.68 -2.54
C SER A 236 12.39 -3.74 -1.48
N ARG A 237 12.14 -3.38 -0.22
CA ARG A 237 12.08 -4.28 0.94
C ARG A 237 10.71 -4.19 1.61
N TYR A 238 10.01 -5.30 1.73
CA TYR A 238 8.67 -5.31 2.34
C TYR A 238 8.35 -6.61 3.07
N VAL A 239 7.43 -6.54 4.03
CA VAL A 239 6.89 -7.68 4.79
C VAL A 239 5.37 -7.69 4.60
N VAL A 240 4.81 -8.84 4.26
CA VAL A 240 3.36 -9.06 4.10
C VAL A 240 2.94 -10.13 5.09
N ARG A 241 2.12 -9.78 6.09
CA ARG A 241 1.68 -10.75 7.10
C ARG A 241 0.27 -10.53 7.60
N HIS A 242 -0.41 -11.60 8.00
CA HIS A 242 -1.72 -11.51 8.66
C HIS A 242 -2.82 -10.81 7.84
N ASN A 243 -2.67 -10.73 6.52
CA ASN A 243 -3.67 -10.12 5.66
C ASN A 243 -4.69 -11.15 5.15
N ASP A 244 -5.92 -10.69 4.94
CA ASP A 244 -6.93 -11.39 4.14
C ASP A 244 -6.81 -10.95 2.69
N ILE A 245 -6.48 -11.88 1.79
CA ILE A 245 -6.21 -11.61 0.38
C ILE A 245 -7.16 -12.40 -0.50
N ILE A 246 -8.12 -11.68 -1.08
CA ILE A 246 -9.23 -12.25 -1.83
C ILE A 246 -9.08 -11.97 -3.31
N GLN A 247 -8.94 -13.04 -4.09
CA GLN A 247 -8.98 -12.95 -5.54
C GLN A 247 -10.39 -13.19 -6.06
N VAL A 248 -10.74 -12.48 -7.13
CA VAL A 248 -12.02 -12.58 -7.84
C VAL A 248 -11.77 -12.94 -9.29
N ARG A 249 -12.83 -13.16 -10.08
CA ARG A 249 -12.71 -13.53 -11.49
C ARG A 249 -11.77 -12.64 -12.27
N THR A 250 -11.94 -11.34 -12.15
CA THR A 250 -11.26 -10.34 -12.98
C THR A 250 -9.76 -10.26 -12.69
N THR A 251 -9.32 -10.56 -11.47
CA THR A 251 -7.93 -10.40 -11.04
C THR A 251 -7.21 -11.71 -10.71
N ARG A 252 -7.85 -12.86 -10.94
CA ARG A 252 -7.26 -14.19 -10.66
C ARG A 252 -5.99 -14.52 -11.46
N GLY A 253 -5.88 -13.96 -12.66
CA GLY A 253 -4.77 -14.22 -13.58
C GLY A 253 -3.45 -13.58 -13.17
N THR A 254 -3.44 -12.79 -12.10
CA THR A 254 -2.28 -12.04 -11.61
C THR A 254 -1.91 -12.50 -10.21
N ALA A 255 -0.63 -12.41 -9.87
CA ALA A 255 -0.14 -12.75 -8.54
C ALA A 255 -0.72 -11.79 -7.50
N ALA A 256 -1.39 -12.26 -6.46
CA ALA A 256 -1.93 -11.37 -5.43
C ALA A 256 -0.82 -10.65 -4.65
N VAL A 257 0.27 -11.37 -4.34
CA VAL A 257 1.54 -10.79 -3.86
C VAL A 257 2.61 -11.02 -4.91
N ASP A 258 3.20 -9.95 -5.41
CA ASP A 258 4.17 -9.98 -6.50
C ASP A 258 5.48 -9.27 -6.15
N ALA A 259 6.59 -9.94 -6.43
CA ALA A 259 7.92 -9.33 -6.39
C ALA A 259 8.54 -9.35 -7.78
N HIS A 260 8.63 -8.18 -8.43
CA HIS A 260 9.29 -8.08 -9.73
C HIS A 260 10.78 -8.40 -9.61
N GLY A 261 11.30 -9.12 -10.62
CA GLY A 261 12.73 -9.35 -10.81
C GLY A 261 13.42 -8.23 -11.59
N ARG A 262 14.70 -8.43 -11.90
CA ARG A 262 15.47 -7.54 -12.75
C ARG A 262 14.84 -7.49 -14.15
N GLY A 263 14.30 -6.34 -14.52
CA GLY A 263 13.67 -6.08 -15.81
C GLY A 263 13.96 -4.66 -16.28
N ALA A 264 12.95 -3.97 -16.82
CA ALA A 264 13.06 -2.56 -17.23
C ALA A 264 13.45 -1.60 -16.09
N TYR A 265 13.24 -2.01 -14.83
CA TYR A 265 13.55 -1.24 -13.62
C TYR A 265 14.55 -1.99 -12.74
N PRO A 266 15.83 -2.10 -13.12
CA PRO A 266 16.85 -2.71 -12.27
C PRO A 266 16.99 -1.90 -10.96
N PRO A 267 17.35 -2.56 -9.83
CA PRO A 267 17.79 -3.95 -9.72
C PRO A 267 16.70 -5.02 -9.55
N GLY A 268 15.40 -4.69 -9.68
CA GLY A 268 14.33 -5.58 -9.22
C GLY A 268 14.10 -5.46 -7.72
N SER A 269 13.18 -6.25 -7.15
CA SER A 269 12.92 -6.26 -5.70
C SER A 269 14.16 -6.75 -4.92
N ARG A 270 14.44 -6.15 -3.75
CA ARG A 270 15.59 -6.55 -2.94
C ARG A 270 15.26 -7.73 -2.04
N SER A 271 14.25 -7.58 -1.19
CA SER A 271 13.83 -8.61 -0.25
C SER A 271 12.34 -8.55 0.06
N TRP A 272 11.81 -9.69 0.47
CA TRP A 272 10.41 -9.85 0.84
C TRP A 272 10.26 -10.91 1.93
N GLU A 273 9.32 -10.72 2.83
CA GLU A 273 8.88 -11.76 3.77
C GLU A 273 7.37 -11.86 3.70
N ILE A 274 6.85 -13.05 3.42
CA ILE A 274 5.43 -13.26 3.19
C ILE A 274 4.98 -14.40 4.09
N TYR A 275 4.32 -14.08 5.20
CA TYR A 275 3.93 -15.12 6.14
C TYR A 275 2.60 -14.91 6.85
N ASN A 276 1.95 -16.02 7.19
CA ASN A 276 0.69 -16.04 7.94
C ASN A 276 -0.45 -15.21 7.31
N ASN A 277 -0.49 -15.09 5.98
CA ASN A 277 -1.63 -14.49 5.28
C ASN A 277 -2.65 -15.56 4.91
N TYR A 278 -3.91 -15.15 4.77
CA TYR A 278 -4.99 -15.99 4.28
C TYR A 278 -5.36 -15.60 2.85
N PHE A 279 -5.09 -16.49 1.89
CA PHE A 279 -5.47 -16.32 0.49
C PHE A 279 -6.67 -17.20 0.19
N TYR A 280 -7.74 -16.59 -0.31
CA TYR A 280 -8.95 -17.32 -0.66
C TYR A 280 -9.71 -16.66 -1.80
N TYR A 281 -10.75 -17.35 -2.26
CA TYR A 281 -11.66 -16.85 -3.28
C TYR A 281 -12.93 -16.31 -2.68
N ASP A 282 -13.44 -15.26 -3.29
CA ASP A 282 -14.79 -14.82 -2.98
C ASP A 282 -15.81 -15.82 -3.56
N ALA A 283 -16.30 -16.72 -2.72
CA ALA A 283 -17.36 -17.66 -3.10
C ALA A 283 -18.68 -16.95 -3.43
N ALA A 284 -18.84 -15.69 -3.02
CA ALA A 284 -19.99 -14.85 -3.36
C ALA A 284 -19.81 -14.08 -4.68
N ASP A 285 -18.65 -14.15 -5.35
CA ASP A 285 -18.47 -13.56 -6.68
C ASP A 285 -19.49 -14.21 -7.64
N PRO A 286 -20.43 -13.44 -8.24
CA PRO A 286 -21.46 -13.99 -9.14
C PRO A 286 -20.87 -14.72 -10.34
N ALA A 287 -19.61 -14.41 -10.67
CA ALA A 287 -18.89 -15.01 -11.77
C ALA A 287 -17.96 -16.15 -11.32
N TYR A 288 -18.04 -16.59 -10.05
CA TYR A 288 -17.37 -17.76 -9.48
C TYR A 288 -17.88 -19.06 -10.16
N PRO A 289 -17.07 -19.77 -10.94
CA PRO A 289 -17.48 -20.90 -11.77
C PRO A 289 -17.25 -22.22 -11.02
N GLY A 290 -17.18 -22.20 -9.68
CA GLY A 290 -16.96 -23.38 -8.88
C GLY A 290 -15.58 -23.99 -9.08
N SER A 291 -15.53 -25.25 -9.48
CA SER A 291 -14.34 -26.10 -9.40
C SER A 291 -13.30 -25.97 -10.51
N ASP A 292 -13.46 -25.02 -11.44
CA ASP A 292 -12.56 -24.83 -12.58
C ASP A 292 -11.75 -23.53 -12.47
N TRP A 293 -11.20 -23.28 -11.28
CA TRP A 293 -10.59 -22.00 -10.94
C TRP A 293 -9.15 -22.15 -10.45
N ALA A 294 -8.25 -21.43 -11.10
CA ALA A 294 -6.87 -21.25 -10.67
C ALA A 294 -6.59 -19.76 -10.57
N ALA A 295 -5.95 -19.36 -9.48
CA ALA A 295 -5.38 -18.04 -9.31
C ALA A 295 -3.98 -18.13 -8.74
N THR A 296 -3.24 -17.05 -8.95
CA THR A 296 -1.87 -16.97 -8.48
C THR A 296 -1.87 -16.19 -7.17
N GLY A 297 -1.61 -16.87 -6.06
CA GLY A 297 -1.48 -16.22 -4.74
C GLY A 297 -0.19 -15.42 -4.65
N ILE A 298 0.95 -16.12 -4.74
CA ILE A 298 2.28 -15.53 -4.58
C ILE A 298 3.10 -15.74 -5.87
N GLY A 299 3.58 -14.65 -6.46
CA GLY A 299 4.40 -14.64 -7.69
C GLY A 299 5.73 -13.92 -7.48
N ILE A 300 6.79 -14.68 -7.21
CA ILE A 300 8.13 -14.12 -6.98
C ILE A 300 8.97 -14.27 -8.24
N ARG A 301 9.45 -13.14 -8.75
CA ARG A 301 10.30 -13.05 -9.94
C ARG A 301 11.71 -12.52 -9.64
N GLY A 302 11.96 -12.04 -8.43
CA GLY A 302 13.29 -11.71 -7.94
C GLY A 302 13.31 -11.27 -6.47
N GLY A 303 14.50 -10.93 -5.98
CA GLY A 303 14.75 -10.67 -4.57
C GLY A 303 15.00 -11.94 -3.75
N ASP A 304 15.39 -11.73 -2.49
CA ASP A 304 15.68 -12.79 -1.53
C ASP A 304 14.67 -12.72 -0.38
N GLY A 305 14.12 -13.85 0.07
CA GLY A 305 13.02 -13.79 1.03
C GLY A 305 12.53 -15.12 1.56
N VAL A 306 11.48 -15.05 2.39
CA VAL A 306 10.86 -16.21 3.04
C VAL A 306 9.35 -16.19 2.79
N VAL A 307 8.80 -17.35 2.39
CA VAL A 307 7.35 -17.63 2.38
C VAL A 307 7.08 -18.68 3.47
N PHE A 308 6.25 -18.36 4.48
CA PHE A 308 6.01 -19.28 5.59
C PHE A 308 4.59 -19.15 6.18
N GLY A 309 3.96 -20.26 6.57
CA GLY A 309 2.71 -20.22 7.36
C GLY A 309 1.48 -19.60 6.68
N ASN A 310 1.52 -19.30 5.37
CA ASN A 310 0.35 -18.79 4.65
C ASN A 310 -0.67 -19.91 4.40
N LEU A 311 -1.95 -19.60 4.53
CA LEU A 311 -3.05 -20.48 4.15
C LEU A 311 -3.51 -20.14 2.74
N LEU A 312 -3.40 -21.09 1.82
CA LEU A 312 -3.83 -20.97 0.42
C LEU A 312 -5.08 -21.84 0.23
N ASP A 313 -6.26 -21.25 0.46
CA ASP A 313 -7.54 -21.94 0.35
C ASP A 313 -8.03 -21.93 -1.09
N GLY A 314 -7.60 -22.97 -1.81
CA GLY A 314 -8.00 -23.27 -3.17
C GLY A 314 -9.05 -24.36 -3.25
N SER A 315 -10.08 -24.30 -2.39
CA SER A 315 -11.06 -25.36 -2.10
C SER A 315 -11.79 -26.03 -3.27
N ASN A 316 -11.43 -25.84 -4.54
CA ASN A 316 -11.82 -26.76 -5.61
C ASN A 316 -10.81 -27.04 -6.75
N ARG A 317 -9.53 -26.62 -6.73
CA ARG A 317 -8.44 -27.12 -7.63
C ARG A 317 -7.06 -26.51 -7.29
N PRO A 318 -5.94 -27.21 -7.55
CA PRO A 318 -4.60 -26.63 -7.46
C PRO A 318 -4.34 -25.68 -8.65
N GLY A 319 -4.49 -24.37 -8.43
CA GLY A 319 -3.79 -23.36 -9.22
C GLY A 319 -2.31 -23.31 -8.84
N ASN A 320 -1.49 -22.54 -9.57
CA ASN A 320 -0.13 -22.21 -9.16
C ASN A 320 -0.18 -21.24 -7.96
N ASN A 321 -0.57 -21.73 -6.79
CA ASN A 321 -0.80 -20.92 -5.59
C ASN A 321 0.50 -20.26 -5.10
N LEU A 322 1.64 -20.88 -5.41
CA LEU A 322 2.98 -20.32 -5.26
C LEU A 322 3.74 -20.53 -6.57
N THR A 323 4.19 -19.44 -7.18
CA THR A 323 5.14 -19.46 -8.30
C THR A 323 6.41 -18.74 -7.88
N ILE A 324 7.49 -19.50 -7.72
CA ILE A 324 8.84 -18.93 -7.55
C ILE A 324 9.57 -19.14 -8.88
N ARG A 325 9.75 -18.05 -9.63
CA ARG A 325 10.59 -18.03 -10.83
C ARG A 325 11.89 -17.33 -10.48
N ASN A 326 12.93 -18.11 -10.22
CA ASN A 326 14.26 -17.57 -10.04
C ASN A 326 14.78 -17.14 -11.43
N VAL A 327 14.58 -15.87 -11.81
CA VAL A 327 15.18 -15.32 -13.04
C VAL A 327 16.62 -14.96 -12.72
N MET A 328 17.45 -15.97 -12.46
CA MET A 328 18.89 -15.85 -12.70
C MET A 328 19.11 -16.10 -14.19
N SER A 329 19.09 -15.03 -14.99
CA SER A 329 19.85 -15.07 -16.24
C SER A 329 21.31 -14.91 -15.86
N LEU A 330 21.99 -16.05 -15.75
CA LEU A 330 23.43 -16.18 -15.87
C LEU A 330 23.85 -15.62 -17.24
N THR A 331 24.53 -14.47 -17.25
CA THR A 331 25.64 -14.16 -18.17
C THR A 331 26.35 -12.90 -17.68
N SER A 332 27.61 -13.09 -17.27
CA SER A 332 28.76 -12.17 -17.22
C SER A 332 28.50 -10.67 -17.02
#